data_AF-A0A7K0PWC2-F1
#
_entry.id   AF-A0A7K0PWC2-F1
#
_cell.length_a   1.000
_cell.length_b   1.000
_cell.length_c   1.000
_cell.angle_alpha   90.00
_cell.angle_beta   90.00
_cell.angle_gamma   90.00
#
_symmetry.space_group_name_H-M   'P 1'
#
loop_
_entity.id
_entity.type
_entity.pdbx_description
1 polymer ?
#
loop_
_entity_poly.entity_id
_entity_poly.type
_entity_poly.pdbx_seq_one_letter_code
_entity_poly.pdbx_strand_id
1 'polypeptide(L)'
;GDVQLVHNHTMLHDRTSFVDWPEPERRRHLLRLWLRRDVGRPIVDGFGKNSVVQGRDSDRTGKEDAERVSHIAKAVVPDMDWGM
;
A
#
# COMPACT_ATOMS: atom_id res chain seq x y z
N GLY A 1 -15.43 -11.23 -16.22
CA GLY A 1 -14.81 -11.05 -14.90
C GLY A 1 -13.54 -10.30 -15.15
N ASP A 2 -13.35 -9.18 -14.49
CA ASP A 2 -12.24 -8.27 -14.79
C ASP A 2 -11.11 -8.48 -13.79
N VAL A 3 -9.88 -8.26 -14.25
CA VAL A 3 -8.68 -8.39 -13.42
C VAL A 3 -7.91 -7.08 -13.45
N GLN A 4 -7.60 -6.56 -12.27
CA GLN A 4 -6.76 -5.39 -12.11
C GLN A 4 -5.41 -5.82 -11.53
N LEU A 5 -4.34 -5.66 -12.30
CA LEU A 5 -2.97 -5.81 -11.82
C LEU A 5 -2.43 -4.43 -11.44
N VAL A 6 -2.12 -4.25 -10.15
CA VAL A 6 -1.62 -2.98 -9.63
C VAL A 6 -0.20 -3.14 -9.14
N HIS A 7 0.71 -2.29 -9.63
CA HIS A 7 2.05 -2.22 -9.07
C HIS A 7 2.04 -1.38 -7.79
N ASN A 8 1.95 -2.06 -6.64
CA ASN A 8 1.70 -1.43 -5.34
C ASN A 8 2.75 -0.39 -4.91
N HIS A 9 3.96 -0.42 -5.48
CA HIS A 9 5.01 0.55 -5.15
C HIS A 9 4.97 1.85 -5.96
N THR A 10 4.21 1.89 -7.06
CA THR A 10 4.20 3.06 -7.98
C THR A 10 2.81 3.57 -8.29
N MET A 11 1.76 2.79 -7.97
CA MET A 11 0.38 3.15 -8.26
C MET A 11 -0.44 3.21 -6.98
N LEU A 12 -0.95 4.40 -6.70
CA LEU A 12 -1.98 4.60 -5.70
C LEU A 12 -3.33 4.18 -6.28
N HIS A 13 -4.15 3.56 -5.45
CA HIS A 13 -5.48 3.11 -5.81
C HIS A 13 -6.42 3.36 -4.65
N ASP A 14 -7.65 3.74 -4.97
CA ASP A 14 -8.73 3.94 -4.03
C ASP A 14 -10.05 3.50 -4.70
N ARG A 15 -11.14 3.52 -3.94
CA ARG A 15 -12.48 3.22 -4.43
C ARG A 15 -13.45 4.29 -3.96
N THR A 16 -14.34 4.73 -4.86
CA THR A 16 -15.46 5.59 -4.50
C THR A 16 -16.41 4.92 -3.50
N SER A 17 -17.25 5.74 -2.85
CA SER A 17 -18.37 5.24 -2.06
C SER A 17 -19.32 4.41 -2.94
N PHE A 18 -19.98 3.44 -2.31
CA PHE A 18 -20.99 2.59 -2.93
C PHE A 18 -21.95 2.07 -1.85
N VAL A 19 -23.15 1.65 -2.25
CA VAL A 19 -24.13 1.00 -1.38
C VAL A 19 -24.31 -0.43 -1.86
N ASP A 20 -24.23 -1.39 -0.94
CA ASP A 20 -24.47 -2.79 -1.24
C ASP A 20 -25.96 -3.07 -1.44
N TRP A 21 -26.26 -4.12 -2.21
CA TRP A 21 -27.62 -4.62 -2.33
C TRP A 21 -28.06 -5.33 -1.03
N PRO A 22 -29.35 -5.27 -0.68
CA PRO A 22 -29.90 -6.05 0.43
C PRO A 22 -29.63 -7.54 0.25
N GLU A 23 -29.81 -8.04 -0.98
CA GLU A 23 -29.60 -9.43 -1.36
C GLU A 23 -28.10 -9.79 -1.37
N PRO A 24 -27.63 -10.75 -0.55
CA PRO A 24 -26.22 -11.12 -0.45
C PRO A 24 -25.56 -11.52 -1.78
N GLU A 25 -26.29 -12.24 -2.63
CA GLU A 25 -25.85 -12.75 -3.93
C GLU A 25 -25.59 -11.64 -4.96
N ARG A 26 -26.09 -10.43 -4.71
CA ARG A 26 -25.89 -9.26 -5.58
C ARG A 26 -24.80 -8.32 -5.08
N ARG A 27 -24.27 -8.55 -3.87
CA ARG A 27 -23.18 -7.73 -3.32
C ARG A 27 -21.92 -7.87 -4.16
N ARG A 28 -21.13 -6.80 -4.20
CA ARG A 28 -19.87 -6.80 -4.96
C ARG A 28 -18.90 -7.79 -4.34
N HIS A 29 -18.52 -8.83 -5.09
CA HIS A 29 -17.55 -9.83 -4.67
C HIS A 29 -16.22 -9.67 -5.43
N LEU A 30 -15.14 -9.40 -4.71
CA LEU A 30 -13.79 -9.25 -5.27
C LEU A 30 -12.83 -10.19 -4.57
N LEU A 31 -11.99 -10.86 -5.36
CA LEU A 31 -10.83 -11.59 -4.87
C LEU A 31 -9.60 -10.71 -5.01
N ARG A 32 -8.77 -10.66 -3.96
CA ARG A 32 -7.52 -9.90 -3.95
C ARG A 32 -6.35 -10.81 -3.65
N LEU A 33 -5.37 -10.83 -4.55
CA LEU A 33 -4.12 -11.56 -4.39
C LEU A 33 -2.95 -10.57 -4.28
N TRP A 34 -2.02 -10.86 -3.38
CA TRP A 34 -0.75 -10.13 -3.26
C TRP A 34 0.36 -10.99 -3.83
N LEU A 35 1.06 -10.46 -4.82
CA LEU A 35 2.17 -11.14 -5.48
C LEU A 35 3.48 -10.43 -5.14
N ARG A 36 4.52 -11.21 -4.86
CA ARG A 36 5.88 -10.74 -4.64
C ARG A 36 6.82 -11.52 -5.54
N ARG A 37 7.78 -10.83 -6.15
CA ARG A 37 8.90 -11.48 -6.84
C ARG A 37 9.95 -11.94 -5.82
N ASP A 38 10.59 -13.06 -6.11
CA ASP A 38 11.76 -13.55 -5.38
C ASP A 38 12.93 -12.57 -5.38
N VAL A 39 13.04 -11.77 -6.45
CA VAL A 39 13.95 -10.63 -6.54
C VAL A 39 13.33 -9.38 -5.91
N GLY A 40 14.05 -8.76 -4.98
CA GLY A 40 13.65 -7.49 -4.36
C GLY A 40 13.72 -6.32 -5.35
N ARG A 41 12.89 -5.30 -5.13
CA ARG A 41 13.04 -4.00 -5.80
C ARG A 41 14.23 -3.26 -5.15
N PRO A 42 15.10 -2.57 -5.91
CA PRO A 42 16.04 -1.61 -5.34
C PRO A 42 15.27 -0.55 -4.56
N ILE A 43 15.62 -0.39 -3.29
CA ILE A 43 15.03 0.61 -2.40
C ILE A 43 16.13 1.53 -1.91
N VAL A 44 15.83 2.82 -1.79
CA VAL A 44 16.77 3.78 -1.19
C VAL A 44 16.99 3.46 0.28
N ASP A 45 18.17 3.79 0.80
CA ASP A 45 18.48 3.59 2.21
C ASP A 45 17.46 4.32 3.10
N GLY A 46 16.79 3.56 3.97
CA GLY A 46 15.74 4.09 4.84
C GLY A 46 14.31 4.02 4.31
N PHE A 47 14.09 3.56 3.07
CA PHE A 47 12.76 3.31 2.55
C PHE A 47 11.98 2.30 3.42
N GLY A 48 10.74 2.64 3.80
CA GLY A 48 9.89 1.77 4.62
C GLY A 48 10.20 1.72 6.12
N LYS A 49 11.17 2.49 6.63
CA LYS A 49 11.44 2.58 8.08
C LYS A 49 10.31 3.27 8.86
N ASN A 50 9.43 4.00 8.18
CA ASN A 50 8.29 4.67 8.78
C ASN A 50 7.00 4.08 8.18
N SER A 51 6.15 3.49 9.03
CA SER A 51 4.70 3.26 8.85
C SER A 51 4.11 1.91 8.40
N VAL A 52 4.86 0.91 7.92
CA VAL A 52 4.25 -0.41 7.64
C VAL A 52 5.02 -1.51 8.36
N VAL A 53 4.57 -1.77 9.59
CA VAL A 53 4.76 -3.00 10.39
C VAL A 53 6.02 -3.78 9.99
N GLN A 54 7.16 -3.36 10.56
CA GLN A 54 8.26 -4.29 10.72
C GLN A 54 7.74 -5.44 11.58
N GLY A 55 7.62 -6.64 11.01
CA GLY A 55 7.33 -7.92 11.68
C GLY A 55 6.10 -7.95 12.60
N ARG A 56 5.20 -8.93 12.44
CA ARG A 56 4.14 -9.15 13.44
C ARG A 56 4.68 -9.43 14.86
N ASP A 57 5.97 -9.75 14.99
CA ASP A 57 6.59 -10.26 16.22
C ASP A 57 7.69 -9.37 16.83
N SER A 58 7.91 -8.13 16.36
CA SER A 58 8.95 -7.27 16.98
C SER A 58 8.37 -6.25 17.97
N ASP A 59 8.79 -6.38 19.22
CA ASP A 59 8.40 -5.56 20.38
C ASP A 59 8.58 -4.04 20.17
N ARG A 60 7.59 -3.30 20.67
CA ARG A 60 7.39 -1.85 20.46
C ARG A 60 8.16 -1.01 21.48
N THR A 61 9.48 -0.97 21.42
CA THR A 61 10.25 -0.06 22.27
C THR A 61 10.98 1.01 21.46
N GLY A 62 10.33 2.17 21.41
CA GLY A 62 11.02 3.47 21.32
C GLY A 62 11.34 3.97 19.92
N LYS A 63 10.37 4.65 19.29
CA LYS A 63 10.61 5.91 18.60
C LYS A 63 9.29 6.66 18.40
N GLU A 64 9.33 7.93 18.77
CA GLU A 64 8.21 8.85 18.81
C GLU A 64 7.48 8.90 17.47
N ASP A 65 6.15 8.89 17.56
CA ASP A 65 5.22 8.88 16.46
C ASP A 65 5.48 10.07 15.52
N ALA A 66 6.25 9.82 14.46
CA ALA A 66 6.25 10.71 13.30
C ALA A 66 4.79 10.77 12.82
N GLU A 67 4.20 11.96 12.95
CA GLU A 67 2.80 12.30 12.69
C GLU A 67 2.15 11.36 11.68
N ARG A 68 1.08 10.67 12.10
CA ARG A 68 0.27 9.81 11.23
C ARG A 68 -0.09 10.56 9.95
N VAL A 69 0.63 10.29 8.87
CA VAL A 69 0.35 10.90 7.57
C VAL A 69 -0.95 10.30 7.04
N SER A 70 -2.06 11.01 7.27
CA SER A 70 -3.41 10.60 6.85
C SER A 70 -3.67 10.84 5.35
N HIS A 71 -2.78 11.58 4.68
CA HIS A 71 -2.90 11.94 3.27
C HIS A 71 -1.66 11.46 2.53
N ILE A 72 -1.86 10.51 1.62
CA ILE A 72 -0.78 9.83 0.91
C ILE A 72 0.11 10.78 0.10
N ALA A 73 -0.44 11.91 -0.38
CA ALA A 73 0.33 12.96 -1.06
C ALA A 73 1.45 13.56 -0.19
N LYS A 74 1.33 13.51 1.14
CA LYS A 74 2.34 13.98 2.08
C LYS A 74 3.40 12.92 2.41
N ALA A 75 3.18 11.67 2.00
CA ALA A 75 4.09 10.54 2.24
C ALA A 75 4.98 10.20 1.03
N VAL A 76 4.75 10.86 -0.13
CA VAL A 76 5.47 10.57 -1.36
C VAL A 76 6.50 11.67 -1.63
N VAL A 77 7.78 11.28 -1.65
CA VAL A 77 8.85 12.10 -2.24
C VAL A 77 9.11 11.54 -3.65
N PRO A 78 8.81 12.29 -4.72
CA PRO A 78 9.10 11.84 -6.08
C PRO A 78 10.61 11.81 -6.31
N ASP A 79 11.10 10.70 -6.88
CA ASP A 79 12.46 10.59 -7.39
C ASP A 79 12.51 11.27 -8.76
N MET A 80 13.27 12.36 -8.85
CA MET A 80 13.34 13.20 -10.04
C MET A 80 14.41 12.72 -11.04
N ASP A 81 15.24 11.75 -10.64
CA ASP A 81 16.42 11.33 -11.40
C ASP A 81 16.24 9.93 -12.03
N TRP A 82 15.06 9.33 -11.90
CA TRP A 82 14.79 8.01 -12.47
C TRP A 82 14.77 8.05 -14.01
N GLY A 83 15.83 7.54 -14.64
CA GLY A 83 15.90 7.29 -16.09
C GLY A 83 16.88 8.17 -16.88
N MET A 84 17.78 8.91 -16.22
CA MET A 84 19.00 9.43 -16.84
C MET A 84 20.21 8.53 -16.56
#